data_AF-A0A966I0F3-F1
#
_entry.id   AF-A0A966I0F3-F1
#
_cell.length_a   1.000
_cell.length_b   1.000
_cell.length_c   1.000
_cell.angle_alpha   90.00
_cell.angle_beta   90.00
_cell.angle_gamma   90.00
#
_symmetry.space_group_name_H-M   'P 1'
#
loop_
_entity.id
_entity.type
_entity.pdbx_description
1 polymer ?
#
loop_
_entity_poly.entity_id
_entity_poly.type
_entity_poly.pdbx_seq_one_letter_code
_entity_poly.pdbx_strand_id
1 'polypeptide(L)'
;LILISTYLMFNNNLIYFTKYALGLHEYQGTILAVLSGANLAAIPIWAFLAIILGKKNTWMLSMTLLFIGFCMFYLYPIAELNELLFILAFIGFANGATGVLFWSMLPDTIEYGEWKTGIRTESSLYGFMTFAQKGAIAFAAVILGMILTNIGFEPNEVQTEQTLESLKNLMSLIPLIGVFISFVLVYFYPIDREFHKKLIDEINLRKLKNV
;
A
#
# COMPACT_ATOMS: atom_id res chain seq x y z
N LEU A 1 -5.95 0.27 4.96
CA LEU A 1 -5.79 1.61 5.57
C LEU A 1 -4.34 1.93 5.86
N ILE A 2 -3.67 1.20 6.77
CA ILE A 2 -2.26 1.43 7.13
C ILE A 2 -1.35 1.54 5.90
N LEU A 3 -1.37 0.55 5.00
CA LEU A 3 -0.57 0.58 3.77
C LEU A 3 -0.80 1.81 2.89
N ILE A 4 -2.06 2.24 2.75
CA ILE A 4 -2.43 3.38 1.93
C ILE A 4 -1.84 4.65 2.54
N SER A 5 -1.99 4.82 3.85
CA SER A 5 -1.42 5.95 4.60
C SER A 5 0.11 5.97 4.52
N THR A 6 0.78 4.84 4.75
CA THR A 6 2.25 4.80 4.74
C THR A 6 2.82 4.98 3.32
N TYR A 7 2.18 4.40 2.30
CA TYR A 7 2.58 4.61 0.91
C TYR A 7 2.36 6.05 0.45
N LEU A 8 1.27 6.68 0.88
CA LEU A 8 1.04 8.11 0.63
C LEU A 8 2.15 8.97 1.25
N MET A 9 2.52 8.69 2.51
CA MET A 9 3.62 9.41 3.17
C MET A 9 4.93 9.24 2.40
N PHE A 10 5.24 8.03 1.93
CA PHE A 10 6.41 7.81 1.07
C PHE A 10 6.36 8.66 -0.21
N ASN A 11 5.23 8.60 -0.93
CA ASN A 11 5.07 9.31 -2.20
C ASN A 11 5.19 10.83 -2.05
N ASN A 12 4.58 11.42 -1.01
CA ASN A 12 4.67 12.85 -0.74
C ASN A 12 6.09 13.28 -0.38
N ASN A 13 6.81 12.48 0.42
CA ASN A 13 8.18 12.80 0.82
C ASN A 13 9.20 12.60 -0.30
N LEU A 14 8.90 11.76 -1.28
CA LEU A 14 9.78 11.50 -2.42
C LEU A 14 10.10 12.78 -3.20
N ILE A 15 9.16 13.72 -3.24
CA ILE A 15 9.37 15.04 -3.84
C ILE A 15 10.43 15.83 -3.07
N TYR A 16 10.36 15.82 -1.74
CA TYR A 16 11.32 16.52 -0.90
C TYR A 16 12.70 15.85 -0.96
N PHE A 17 12.74 14.53 -0.86
CA PHE A 17 14.01 13.78 -0.92
C PHE A 17 14.74 13.99 -2.26
N THR A 18 14.02 13.95 -3.38
CA THR A 18 14.65 14.14 -4.70
C THR A 18 15.15 15.56 -4.91
N LYS A 19 14.45 16.56 -4.39
CA LYS A 19 14.88 17.97 -4.43
C LYS A 19 16.08 18.24 -3.52
N TYR A 20 16.00 17.89 -2.24
CA TYR A 20 16.97 18.33 -1.23
C TYR A 20 18.13 17.35 -1.00
N ALA A 21 17.93 16.04 -1.19
CA ALA A 21 19.00 15.06 -0.97
C ALA A 21 19.80 14.74 -2.25
N LEU A 22 19.12 14.68 -3.40
CA LEU A 22 19.73 14.24 -4.66
C LEU A 22 19.97 15.37 -5.66
N GLY A 23 19.38 16.55 -5.45
CA GLY A 23 19.46 17.66 -6.41
C GLY A 23 18.78 17.37 -7.75
N LEU A 24 17.95 16.32 -7.85
CA LEU A 24 17.31 15.85 -9.08
C LEU A 24 15.93 16.50 -9.30
N HIS A 25 15.76 17.76 -8.90
CA HIS A 25 14.46 18.44 -8.95
C HIS A 25 13.88 18.52 -10.37
N GLU A 26 14.73 18.67 -11.39
CA GLU A 26 14.33 18.69 -12.80
C GLU A 26 13.67 17.38 -13.25
N TYR A 27 14.02 16.25 -12.63
CA TYR A 27 13.51 14.92 -12.96
C TYR A 27 12.33 14.48 -12.08
N GLN A 28 11.80 15.36 -11.21
CA GLN A 28 10.71 15.02 -10.29
C GLN A 28 9.49 14.44 -11.01
N GLY A 29 9.14 14.99 -12.18
CA GLY A 29 8.05 14.47 -13.01
C GLY A 29 8.30 13.03 -13.45
N THR A 30 9.50 12.74 -13.96
CA THR A 30 9.92 11.38 -14.38
C THR A 30 9.93 10.41 -13.21
N ILE A 31 10.43 10.83 -12.04
CA ILE A 31 10.50 10.02 -10.83
C ILE A 31 9.10 9.58 -10.37
N LEU A 32 8.17 10.53 -10.29
CA LEU A 32 6.78 10.24 -9.92
C LEU A 32 6.07 9.41 -10.99
N ALA A 33 6.37 9.66 -12.26
CA ALA A 33 5.82 8.91 -13.39
C ALA A 33 6.30 7.45 -13.38
N VAL A 34 7.57 7.18 -13.06
CA VAL A 34 8.08 5.81 -12.97
C VAL A 34 7.45 5.06 -11.79
N LEU A 35 7.40 5.67 -10.60
CA LEU A 35 6.77 5.05 -9.43
C LEU A 35 5.28 4.73 -9.68
N SER A 36 4.53 5.71 -10.17
CA SER A 36 3.08 5.58 -10.37
C SER A 36 2.76 4.74 -11.62
N GLY A 37 3.57 4.87 -12.67
CA GLY A 37 3.44 4.12 -13.91
C GLY A 37 3.76 2.64 -13.72
N ALA A 38 4.83 2.29 -12.99
CA ALA A 38 5.13 0.91 -12.66
C ALA A 38 4.02 0.27 -11.81
N ASN A 39 3.47 1.03 -10.84
CA ASN A 39 2.32 0.60 -10.05
C ASN A 39 1.10 0.29 -10.93
N LEU A 40 0.73 1.22 -11.81
CA LEU A 40 -0.39 1.04 -12.74
C LEU A 40 -0.16 -0.13 -13.72
N ALA A 41 1.05 -0.25 -14.27
CA ALA A 41 1.39 -1.32 -15.21
C ALA A 41 1.41 -2.71 -14.55
N ALA A 42 1.66 -2.79 -13.24
CA ALA A 42 1.67 -4.05 -12.50
C ALA A 42 0.27 -4.57 -12.16
N ILE A 43 -0.77 -3.72 -12.19
CA ILE A 43 -2.15 -4.09 -11.82
C ILE A 43 -2.66 -5.35 -12.55
N PRO A 44 -2.56 -5.47 -13.90
CA PRO A 44 -3.03 -6.66 -14.60
C PRO A 44 -2.26 -7.93 -14.21
N ILE A 45 -0.95 -7.81 -13.97
CA ILE A 45 -0.08 -8.92 -13.56
C ILE A 45 -0.53 -9.43 -12.18
N TRP A 46 -0.76 -8.52 -11.24
CA TRP A 46 -1.24 -8.88 -9.90
C TRP A 46 -2.67 -9.44 -9.90
N ALA A 47 -3.56 -8.89 -10.73
CA ALA A 47 -4.90 -9.43 -10.92
C ALA A 47 -4.87 -10.87 -11.45
N PHE A 48 -4.00 -11.15 -12.43
CA PHE A 48 -3.82 -12.49 -12.97
C PHE A 48 -3.23 -13.46 -11.93
N LEU A 49 -2.20 -13.03 -11.19
CA LEU A 49 -1.64 -13.82 -10.10
C LEU A 49 -2.66 -14.13 -8.99
N ALA A 50 -3.59 -13.22 -8.72
CA ALA A 50 -4.67 -13.41 -7.74
C ALA A 50 -5.61 -14.56 -8.13
N ILE A 51 -5.85 -14.77 -9.43
CA ILE A 51 -6.70 -15.85 -9.95
C ILE A 51 -6.01 -17.21 -9.82
N ILE A 52 -4.69 -17.25 -10.02
CA ILE A 52 -3.89 -18.49 -9.99
C ILE A 52 -3.54 -18.89 -8.56
N LEU A 53 -2.91 -17.98 -7.81
CA LEU A 53 -2.35 -18.27 -6.48
C LEU A 53 -3.37 -18.07 -5.34
N GLY A 54 -4.47 -17.35 -5.62
CA GLY A 54 -5.44 -16.90 -4.63
C GLY A 54 -5.05 -15.57 -3.98
N LYS A 55 -6.06 -14.75 -3.66
CA LYS A 55 -5.90 -13.36 -3.18
C LYS A 55 -4.95 -13.24 -1.99
N LYS A 56 -5.06 -14.13 -0.99
CA LYS A 56 -4.20 -14.15 0.21
C LYS A 56 -2.72 -14.36 -0.14
N ASN A 57 -2.41 -15.39 -0.92
CA ASN A 57 -1.04 -15.72 -1.29
C ASN A 57 -0.42 -14.63 -2.17
N THR A 58 -1.20 -14.08 -3.11
CA THR A 58 -0.77 -12.96 -3.94
C THR A 58 -0.49 -11.70 -3.11
N TRP A 59 -1.32 -11.42 -2.10
CA TRP A 59 -1.06 -10.32 -1.16
C TRP A 59 0.24 -10.53 -0.40
N MET A 60 0.46 -11.73 0.15
CA MET A 60 1.70 -12.05 0.89
C MET A 60 2.95 -11.91 0.01
N LEU A 61 2.88 -12.38 -1.25
CA LEU A 61 3.96 -12.24 -2.22
C LEU A 61 4.27 -10.76 -2.50
N SER A 62 3.24 -9.97 -2.81
CA SER A 62 3.38 -8.53 -3.04
C SER A 62 3.97 -7.80 -1.83
N MET A 63 3.49 -8.09 -0.61
CA MET A 63 4.02 -7.48 0.62
C MET A 63 5.48 -7.87 0.85
N THR A 64 5.88 -9.09 0.51
CA THR A 64 7.29 -9.52 0.60
C THR A 64 8.16 -8.74 -0.38
N LEU A 65 7.73 -8.62 -1.64
CA LEU A 65 8.44 -7.81 -2.63
C LEU A 65 8.49 -6.34 -2.20
N LEU A 66 7.40 -5.80 -1.67
CA LEU A 66 7.33 -4.41 -1.23
C LEU A 66 8.25 -4.15 -0.04
N PHE A 67 8.35 -5.10 0.90
CA PHE A 67 9.30 -5.05 2.00
C PHE A 67 10.75 -5.02 1.49
N ILE A 68 11.09 -5.91 0.54
CA ILE A 68 12.41 -5.91 -0.11
C ILE A 68 12.66 -4.57 -0.81
N GLY A 69 11.65 -4.00 -1.47
CA GLY A 69 11.74 -2.70 -2.14
C GLY A 69 12.10 -1.57 -1.19
N PHE A 70 11.43 -1.47 -0.05
CA PHE A 70 11.76 -0.47 0.96
C PHE A 70 13.10 -0.72 1.66
N CYS A 71 13.49 -1.99 1.88
CA CYS A 71 14.82 -2.32 2.37
C CYS A 71 15.92 -1.91 1.38
N MET A 72 15.71 -2.11 0.08
CA MET A 72 16.63 -1.64 -0.97
C MET A 72 16.73 -0.11 -0.96
N PHE A 73 15.60 0.60 -0.87
CA PHE A 73 15.59 2.06 -0.77
C PHE A 73 16.35 2.58 0.47
N TYR A 74 16.25 1.87 1.60
CA TYR A 74 16.93 2.23 2.84
C TYR A 74 18.44 2.01 2.77
N LEU A 75 18.85 0.77 2.44
CA LEU A 75 20.23 0.30 2.53
C LEU A 75 21.10 0.77 1.36
N TYR A 76 20.52 0.94 0.17
CA TYR A 76 21.29 1.31 -1.01
C TYR A 76 21.65 2.81 -0.96
N PRO A 77 22.93 3.18 -1.16
CA PRO A 77 23.36 4.57 -1.29
C PRO A 77 22.99 5.06 -2.69
N ILE A 78 21.78 5.61 -2.83
CA ILE A 78 21.27 6.16 -4.08
C ILE A 78 22.08 7.40 -4.44
N ALA A 79 22.89 7.33 -5.50
CA ALA A 79 23.69 8.45 -5.99
C ALA A 79 23.21 8.92 -7.37
N GLU A 80 22.76 7.99 -8.21
CA GLU A 80 22.34 8.30 -9.59
C GLU A 80 20.81 8.22 -9.78
N LEU A 81 20.32 8.98 -10.76
CA LEU A 81 18.90 8.96 -11.15
C LEU A 81 18.45 7.54 -11.56
N ASN A 82 19.27 6.82 -12.34
CA ASN A 82 18.90 5.49 -12.84
C ASN A 82 18.71 4.47 -11.71
N GLU A 83 19.52 4.54 -10.66
CA GLU A 83 19.42 3.69 -9.47
C GLU A 83 18.11 3.97 -8.73
N LEU A 84 17.78 5.25 -8.53
CA LEU A 84 16.52 5.66 -7.93
C LEU A 84 15.32 5.16 -8.75
N LEU A 85 15.35 5.35 -10.07
CA LEU A 85 14.25 4.95 -10.95
C LEU A 85 14.04 3.43 -10.92
N PHE A 86 15.11 2.63 -10.87
CA PHE A 86 15.01 1.18 -10.75
C PHE A 86 14.35 0.74 -9.43
N ILE A 87 14.81 1.30 -8.30
CA ILE A 87 14.24 1.00 -6.98
C ILE A 87 12.76 1.41 -6.92
N LEU A 88 12.42 2.58 -7.44
CA LEU A 88 11.04 3.06 -7.47
C LEU A 88 10.15 2.27 -8.41
N ALA A 89 10.67 1.82 -9.56
CA ALA A 89 9.94 0.93 -10.44
C ALA A 89 9.62 -0.40 -9.73
N PHE A 90 10.57 -0.93 -8.96
CA PHE A 90 10.37 -2.13 -8.17
C PHE A 90 9.34 -1.94 -7.04
N ILE A 91 9.44 -0.85 -6.27
CA ILE A 91 8.45 -0.49 -5.23
C ILE A 91 7.07 -0.28 -5.84
N GLY A 92 6.99 0.45 -6.95
CA GLY A 92 5.76 0.70 -7.69
C GLY A 92 5.12 -0.62 -8.14
N PHE A 93 5.90 -1.48 -8.79
CA PHE A 93 5.47 -2.81 -9.20
C PHE A 93 4.92 -3.61 -8.02
N ALA A 94 5.67 -3.71 -6.91
CA ALA A 94 5.25 -4.46 -5.74
C ALA A 94 3.95 -3.91 -5.11
N ASN A 95 3.81 -2.58 -5.04
CA ASN A 95 2.62 -1.94 -4.48
C ASN A 95 1.38 -2.03 -5.37
N GLY A 96 1.52 -2.35 -6.67
CA GLY A 96 0.40 -2.52 -7.60
C GLY A 96 -0.66 -3.52 -7.14
N ALA A 97 -0.26 -4.55 -6.39
CA ALA A 97 -1.19 -5.54 -5.86
C ALA A 97 -2.14 -4.93 -4.81
N THR A 98 -1.68 -3.97 -4.01
CA THR A 98 -2.46 -3.31 -2.95
C THR A 98 -3.73 -2.69 -3.52
N GLY A 99 -3.62 -2.05 -4.70
CA GLY A 99 -4.74 -1.36 -5.35
C GLY A 99 -5.84 -2.31 -5.82
N VAL A 100 -5.50 -3.51 -6.28
CA VAL A 100 -6.47 -4.49 -6.81
C VAL A 100 -6.99 -5.39 -5.70
N LEU A 101 -6.06 -5.99 -4.95
CA LEU A 101 -6.39 -7.05 -4.02
C LEU A 101 -7.23 -6.53 -2.86
N PHE A 102 -6.96 -5.33 -2.36
CA PHE A 102 -7.71 -4.74 -1.25
C PHE A 102 -9.20 -4.64 -1.59
N TRP A 103 -9.52 -4.07 -2.75
CA TRP A 103 -10.89 -3.93 -3.21
C TRP A 103 -11.51 -5.25 -3.64
N SER A 104 -10.70 -6.24 -4.04
CA SER A 104 -11.19 -7.59 -4.36
C SER A 104 -11.49 -8.44 -3.13
N MET A 105 -10.80 -8.22 -2.00
CA MET A 105 -10.96 -8.98 -0.77
C MET A 105 -12.08 -8.41 0.11
N LEU A 106 -12.43 -7.14 -0.07
CA LEU A 106 -13.51 -6.49 0.67
C LEU A 106 -14.87 -7.20 0.48
N PRO A 107 -15.33 -7.53 -0.74
CA PRO A 107 -16.53 -8.36 -0.94
C PRO A 107 -16.50 -9.67 -0.17
N ASP A 108 -15.36 -10.38 -0.17
CA ASP A 108 -15.23 -11.67 0.50
C ASP A 108 -15.52 -11.55 2.00
N THR A 109 -15.11 -10.44 2.63
CA THR A 109 -15.40 -10.16 4.04
C THR A 109 -16.88 -9.83 4.29
N ILE A 110 -17.53 -9.16 3.34
CA ILE A 110 -18.96 -8.85 3.40
C ILE A 110 -19.77 -10.15 3.30
N GLU A 111 -19.43 -11.02 2.36
CA GLU A 111 -20.04 -12.33 2.20
C GLU A 111 -19.80 -13.21 3.42
N TYR A 112 -18.59 -13.19 4.00
CA TYR A 112 -18.33 -13.87 5.25
C TYR A 112 -19.22 -13.39 6.41
N GLY A 113 -19.45 -12.07 6.48
CA GLY A 113 -20.41 -11.47 7.41
C GLY A 113 -21.85 -11.94 7.16
N GLU A 114 -22.31 -11.96 5.91
CA GLU A 114 -23.63 -12.48 5.51
C GLU A 114 -23.77 -13.95 5.89
N TRP A 115 -22.74 -14.76 5.67
CA TRP A 115 -22.75 -16.18 6.02
C TRP A 115 -22.90 -16.44 7.53
N LYS A 116 -22.27 -15.60 8.36
CA LYS A 116 -22.37 -15.70 9.82
C LYS A 116 -23.66 -15.12 10.40
N THR A 117 -24.13 -14.00 9.86
CA THR A 117 -25.22 -13.21 10.48
C THR A 117 -26.56 -13.33 9.75
N GLY A 118 -26.55 -13.75 8.48
CA GLY A 118 -27.71 -13.73 7.59
C GLY A 118 -28.06 -12.34 7.04
N ILE A 119 -27.33 -11.29 7.40
CA ILE A 119 -27.62 -9.90 7.00
C ILE A 119 -26.55 -9.42 6.02
N ARG A 120 -26.96 -9.00 4.82
CA ARG A 120 -26.06 -8.40 3.84
C ARG A 120 -26.00 -6.88 4.02
N THR A 121 -24.84 -6.35 4.40
CA THR A 121 -24.61 -4.91 4.66
C THR A 121 -23.57 -4.30 3.71
N GLU A 122 -23.72 -4.56 2.42
CA GLU A 122 -22.73 -4.22 1.40
C GLU A 122 -22.48 -2.69 1.30
N SER A 123 -23.52 -1.90 1.06
CA SER A 123 -23.38 -0.45 0.88
C SER A 123 -22.86 0.28 2.11
N SER A 124 -23.33 -0.10 3.30
CA SER A 124 -22.88 0.47 4.58
C SER A 124 -21.40 0.19 4.84
N LEU A 125 -20.93 -1.03 4.57
CA LEU A 125 -19.52 -1.40 4.76
C LEU A 125 -18.62 -0.69 3.75
N TYR A 126 -19.01 -0.62 2.47
CA TYR A 126 -18.27 0.14 1.47
C TYR A 126 -18.19 1.65 1.81
N GLY A 127 -19.31 2.23 2.25
CA GLY A 127 -19.37 3.63 2.70
C GLY A 127 -18.44 3.88 3.88
N PHE A 128 -18.51 3.03 4.92
CA PHE A 128 -17.63 3.13 6.08
C PHE A 128 -16.15 2.97 5.71
N MET A 129 -15.80 2.00 4.87
CA MET A 129 -14.41 1.79 4.44
C MET A 129 -13.86 3.00 3.68
N THR A 130 -14.67 3.60 2.80
CA THR A 130 -14.26 4.81 2.06
C THR A 130 -14.10 6.01 2.99
N PHE A 131 -15.00 6.17 3.97
CA PHE A 131 -14.89 7.21 5.00
C PHE A 131 -13.61 7.01 5.85
N ALA A 132 -13.38 5.80 6.34
CA ALA A 132 -12.19 5.46 7.12
C ALA A 132 -10.90 5.64 6.30
N GLN A 133 -10.93 5.35 5.00
CA GLN A 133 -9.81 5.61 4.09
C GLN A 133 -9.50 7.10 3.98
N LYS A 134 -10.51 7.95 3.75
CA LYS A 134 -10.31 9.40 3.69
C LYS A 134 -9.80 9.96 5.01
N GLY A 135 -10.34 9.47 6.13
CA GLY A 135 -9.85 9.81 7.47
C GLY A 135 -8.38 9.44 7.64
N ALA A 136 -8.01 8.20 7.31
CA ALA A 136 -6.63 7.71 7.43
C ALA A 136 -5.64 8.49 6.54
N ILE A 137 -6.07 8.95 5.35
CA ILE A 137 -5.29 9.83 4.47
C ILE A 137 -5.08 11.20 5.12
N ALA A 138 -6.14 11.81 5.66
CA ALA A 138 -6.05 13.11 6.31
C ALA A 138 -5.16 13.06 7.56
N PHE A 139 -5.36 12.06 8.43
CA PHE A 139 -4.50 11.86 9.61
C PHE A 139 -3.04 11.60 9.22
N ALA A 140 -2.78 10.81 8.17
CA ALA A 140 -1.42 10.57 7.70
C ALA A 140 -0.73 11.85 7.23
N ALA A 141 -1.45 12.74 6.54
CA ALA A 141 -0.90 14.03 6.10
C ALA A 141 -0.55 14.95 7.29
N VAL A 142 -1.42 15.01 8.31
CA VAL A 142 -1.16 15.80 9.53
C VAL A 142 0.03 15.24 10.31
N ILE A 143 0.05 13.92 10.54
CA ILE A 143 1.15 13.25 11.23
C ILE A 143 2.47 13.47 10.46
N LEU A 144 2.43 13.40 9.13
CA LEU A 144 3.60 13.66 8.31
C LEU A 144 4.11 15.10 8.51
N GLY A 145 3.23 16.10 8.49
CA GLY A 145 3.62 17.49 8.74
C GLY A 145 4.26 17.71 10.12
N MET A 146 3.71 17.07 11.17
CA MET A 146 4.29 17.11 12.51
C MET A 146 5.68 16.45 12.55
N ILE A 147 5.84 15.30 11.90
CA ILE A 147 7.14 14.61 11.81
C ILE A 147 8.17 15.46 11.09
N LEU A 148 7.81 16.08 9.96
CA LEU A 148 8.70 16.98 9.20
C LEU A 148 9.13 18.19 10.03
N THR A 149 8.20 18.76 10.80
CA THR A 149 8.51 19.87 11.72
C THR A 149 9.49 19.42 12.81
N ASN A 150 9.30 18.23 13.38
CA ASN A 150 10.15 17.71 14.45
C ASN A 150 11.58 17.37 14.00
N ILE A 151 11.78 16.95 12.74
CA ILE A 151 13.13 16.72 12.21
C ILE A 151 13.81 18.02 11.73
N GLY A 152 13.15 19.17 11.88
CA GLY A 152 13.67 20.46 11.45
C GLY A 152 13.71 20.65 9.93
N PHE A 153 12.81 20.00 9.19
CA PHE A 153 12.74 20.18 7.74
C PHE A 153 12.13 21.54 7.39
N GLU A 154 12.93 22.43 6.82
CA GLU A 154 12.48 23.77 6.40
C GLU A 154 12.45 23.90 4.87
N PRO A 155 11.27 23.99 4.23
CA PRO A 155 11.20 24.12 2.79
C PRO A 155 11.94 25.36 2.27
N ASN A 156 12.70 25.17 1.19
CA ASN A 156 13.50 26.18 0.46
C ASN A 156 14.78 26.67 1.16
N GLU A 157 15.10 26.11 2.32
CA GLU A 157 16.39 26.31 2.98
C GLU A 157 17.35 25.16 2.69
N VAL A 158 18.66 25.40 2.90
CA VAL A 158 19.67 24.34 2.82
C VAL A 158 19.46 23.39 4.01
N GLN A 159 19.19 22.13 3.71
CA GLN A 159 18.97 21.12 4.75
C GLN A 159 20.31 20.62 5.31
N THR A 160 20.34 20.34 6.62
CA THR A 160 21.50 19.66 7.22
C THR A 160 21.54 18.19 6.78
N GLU A 161 22.73 17.59 6.75
CA GLU A 161 22.89 16.15 6.46
C GLU A 161 22.04 15.28 7.40
N GLN A 162 21.95 15.67 8.68
CA GLN A 162 21.14 14.97 9.68
C GLN A 162 19.63 15.00 9.36
N THR A 163 19.12 16.14 8.87
CA THR A 163 17.71 16.26 8.46
C THR A 163 17.42 15.40 7.23
N LEU A 164 18.35 15.34 6.26
CA LEU A 164 18.21 14.51 5.06
C LEU A 164 18.27 13.01 5.37
N GLU A 165 19.16 12.61 6.27
CA GLU A 165 19.23 11.23 6.75
C GLU A 165 17.92 10.85 7.49
N SER A 166 17.46 11.73 8.38
CA SER A 166 16.19 11.55 9.11
C SER A 166 15.00 11.43 8.14
N LEU A 167 14.97 12.24 7.08
CA LEU A 167 13.96 12.17 6.03
C LEU A 167 13.99 10.80 5.32
N LYS A 168 15.16 10.32 4.91
CA LYS A 168 15.32 8.99 4.29
C LYS A 168 14.88 7.87 5.24
N ASN A 169 15.23 7.98 6.53
CA ASN A 169 14.85 7.02 7.56
C ASN A 169 13.32 6.95 7.71
N LEU A 170 12.64 8.09 7.79
CA LEU A 170 11.19 8.15 7.89
C LEU A 170 10.49 7.60 6.65
N MET A 171 10.99 7.94 5.46
CA MET A 171 10.49 7.41 4.19
C MET A 171 10.60 5.90 4.09
N SER A 172 11.57 5.29 4.77
CA SER A 172 11.79 3.84 4.68
C SER A 172 11.11 3.09 5.82
N LEU A 173 11.33 3.51 7.05
CA LEU A 173 10.90 2.80 8.26
C LEU A 173 9.38 2.81 8.44
N ILE A 174 8.71 3.93 8.16
CA ILE A 174 7.26 4.04 8.31
C ILE A 174 6.54 3.07 7.34
N PRO A 175 6.86 3.06 6.03
CA PRO A 175 6.31 2.03 5.13
C PRO A 175 6.72 0.61 5.48
N LEU A 176 7.96 0.35 5.92
CA LEU A 176 8.38 -1.00 6.35
C LEU A 176 7.50 -1.54 7.48
N ILE A 177 7.24 -0.73 8.51
CA ILE A 177 6.34 -1.10 9.60
C ILE A 177 4.92 -1.33 9.07
N GLY A 178 4.43 -0.44 8.20
CA GLY A 178 3.10 -0.58 7.59
C GLY A 178 2.93 -1.88 6.78
N VAL A 179 3.96 -2.23 6.00
CA VAL A 179 4.04 -3.46 5.21
C VAL A 179 4.08 -4.68 6.13
N PHE A 180 4.92 -4.66 7.17
CA PHE A 180 5.02 -5.74 8.14
C PHE A 180 3.68 -5.99 8.85
N ILE A 181 3.04 -4.93 9.36
CA ILE A 181 1.71 -5.05 10.00
C ILE A 181 0.70 -5.63 9.01
N SER A 182 0.68 -5.15 7.77
CA SER A 182 -0.25 -5.68 6.77
C SER A 182 0.02 -7.15 6.43
N PHE A 183 1.28 -7.56 6.37
CA PHE A 183 1.67 -8.94 6.14
C PHE A 183 1.13 -9.84 7.25
N VAL A 184 1.35 -9.47 8.51
CA VAL A 184 0.87 -10.22 9.69
C VAL A 184 -0.66 -10.29 9.72
N LEU A 185 -1.36 -9.18 9.48
CA LEU A 185 -2.83 -9.17 9.49
C LEU A 185 -3.43 -10.08 8.40
N VAL A 186 -2.87 -10.05 7.18
CA VAL A 186 -3.38 -10.88 6.07
C VAL A 186 -2.91 -12.33 6.18
N TYR A 187 -1.81 -12.61 6.90
CA TYR A 187 -1.41 -13.98 7.21
C TYR A 187 -2.51 -14.74 7.96
N PHE A 188 -3.20 -14.08 8.90
CA PHE A 188 -4.35 -14.64 9.63
C PHE A 188 -5.68 -14.55 8.86
N TYR A 189 -5.68 -14.08 7.62
CA TYR A 189 -6.89 -14.02 6.80
C TYR A 189 -7.41 -15.45 6.52
N PRO A 190 -8.65 -15.77 6.92
CA PRO A 190 -9.17 -17.14 6.88
C PRO A 190 -9.81 -17.51 5.54
N ILE A 191 -10.04 -16.54 4.65
CA ILE A 191 -10.78 -16.75 3.41
C ILE A 191 -9.79 -17.14 2.30
N ASP A 192 -9.61 -18.45 2.14
CA ASP A 192 -8.99 -19.02 0.94
C ASP A 192 -10.03 -19.27 -0.16
N ARG A 193 -9.55 -19.73 -1.32
CA ARG A 193 -10.39 -19.95 -2.52
C ARG A 193 -11.45 -21.04 -2.30
N GLU A 194 -11.12 -22.10 -1.59
CA GLU A 194 -12.02 -23.23 -1.35
C GLU A 194 -13.10 -22.84 -0.34
N PHE A 195 -12.68 -22.15 0.73
CA PHE A 195 -13.56 -21.63 1.76
C PHE A 195 -14.54 -20.60 1.19
N HIS A 196 -14.07 -19.68 0.35
CA HIS A 196 -14.92 -18.71 -0.34
C HIS A 196 -15.98 -19.40 -1.21
N LYS A 197 -15.60 -20.44 -1.97
CA LYS A 197 -16.55 -21.20 -2.80
C LYS A 197 -17.62 -21.88 -1.93
N LYS A 198 -17.21 -22.57 -0.88
CA LYS A 198 -18.11 -23.22 0.09
C LYS A 198 -19.09 -22.21 0.71
N LEU A 199 -18.59 -21.03 1.04
CA LEU A 199 -19.38 -19.97 1.66
C LEU A 199 -20.51 -19.48 0.73
N ILE A 200 -20.20 -19.24 -0.54
CA ILE A 200 -21.20 -18.84 -1.54
C ILE A 200 -22.24 -19.94 -1.75
N ASP A 201 -21.81 -21.20 -1.84
CA ASP A 201 -22.73 -22.33 -1.99
C ASP A 201 -23.72 -22.43 -0.82
N GLU A 202 -23.24 -22.25 0.42
CA GLU A 202 -24.08 -22.25 1.62
C GLU A 202 -25.07 -21.07 1.67
N ILE A 203 -24.65 -19.86 1.24
CA ILE A 203 -25.54 -18.70 1.15
C ILE A 203 -26.67 -18.96 0.13
N ASN A 204 -26.32 -19.49 -1.04
CA ASN A 204 -27.29 -19.78 -2.09
C ASN A 204 -28.31 -20.85 -1.65
N LEU A 205 -27.85 -21.91 -0.96
CA LEU A 205 -28.73 -22.93 -0.40
C LEU A 205 -29.71 -22.37 0.64
N ARG A 206 -29.29 -21.41 1.48
CA ARG A 206 -30.20 -20.75 2.44
C ARG A 206 -31.24 -19.88 1.74
N LYS A 207 -30.85 -19.18 0.68
CA LYS A 207 -31.79 -18.38 -0.14
C LYS A 207 -32.86 -19.26 -0.78
N LEU A 208 -32.49 -20.43 -1.30
CA LEU A 208 -33.44 -21.39 -1.88
C LEU A 208 -34.40 -22.02 -0.85
N LYS A 209 -34.01 -22.14 0.41
CA LYS A 209 -34.89 -22.66 1.49
C LYS A 209 -35.87 -21.64 2.05
N ASN A 210 -35.59 -20.35 1.86
CA ASN A 210 -36.41 -19.24 2.37
C ASN A 210 -37.38 -18.67 1.31
N VAL A 211 -37.43 -19.31 0.12
CA VAL A 211 -38.41 -19.07 -0.96
C VAL A 211 -39.40 -20.22 -0.98
#